data_AF-A0A7G8V5R8-F1
#
_entry.id   AF-A0A7G8V5R8-F1
#
_cell.length_a   1.000
_cell.length_b   1.000
_cell.length_c   1.000
_cell.angle_alpha   90.00
_cell.angle_beta   90.00
_cell.angle_gamma   90.00
#
_symmetry.space_group_name_H-M   'P 1'
#
loop_
_entity.id
_entity.type
_entity.pdbx_description
1 polymer ?
#
loop_
_entity_poly.entity_id
_entity_poly.type
_entity_poly.pdbx_seq_one_letter_code
_entity_poly.pdbx_strand_id
1 'polypeptide(L)' 'MTTKLNSNIPIKTVHLFPVLDKLLLELLPALTAEEWNLPTIAKLWTVKDITAHLLDGNLRMLSASRDHFFWRNIKGHCY' A
#
# COMPACT_ATOMS: atom_id res chain seq x y z
N MET A 1 -30.26 14.78 -14.81
CA MET A 1 -30.27 13.32 -15.08
C MET A 1 -29.26 12.67 -14.15
N THR A 2 -29.70 12.05 -13.07
CA THR A 2 -28.84 11.34 -12.12
C THR A 2 -28.70 9.89 -12.57
N THR A 3 -27.55 9.53 -13.14
CA THR A 3 -27.22 8.14 -13.47
C THR A 3 -27.03 7.36 -12.18
N LYS A 4 -27.97 6.47 -11.89
CA LYS A 4 -27.89 5.50 -10.78
C LYS A 4 -26.70 4.58 -11.06
N LEU A 5 -25.68 4.57 -10.21
CA LEU A 5 -24.56 3.63 -10.34
C LEU A 5 -25.05 2.20 -10.14
N ASN A 6 -24.77 1.33 -11.09
CA ASN A 6 -25.13 -0.08 -11.03
C ASN A 6 -24.14 -0.78 -10.10
N SER A 7 -24.53 -1.01 -8.84
CA SER A 7 -23.66 -1.57 -7.79
C SER A 7 -23.25 -3.04 -7.98
N ASN A 8 -23.74 -3.71 -9.02
CA ASN A 8 -23.55 -5.16 -9.24
C ASN A 8 -22.46 -5.51 -10.27
N ILE A 9 -21.79 -4.53 -10.87
CA ILE A 9 -20.70 -4.79 -11.82
C ILE A 9 -19.37 -4.43 -11.16
N PRO A 10 -18.49 -5.40 -10.87
CA PRO A 10 -17.18 -5.12 -10.31
C PRO A 10 -16.34 -4.27 -11.26
N ILE A 11 -15.72 -3.20 -10.75
CA ILE A 11 -14.76 -2.39 -11.49
C ILE A 11 -13.43 -3.16 -11.52
N LYS A 12 -12.93 -3.46 -12.72
CA LYS A 12 -11.65 -4.17 -12.89
C LYS A 12 -10.49 -3.22 -12.63
N THR A 13 -9.95 -3.19 -11.41
CA THR A 13 -8.82 -2.30 -11.05
C THR A 13 -7.46 -2.99 -10.98
N VAL A 14 -7.42 -4.33 -11.03
CA VAL A 14 -6.17 -5.11 -10.87
C VAL A 14 -5.05 -4.66 -11.83
N HIS A 15 -5.39 -4.32 -13.06
CA HIS A 15 -4.43 -3.88 -14.07
C HIS A 15 -3.81 -2.50 -13.78
N LEU A 16 -4.37 -1.72 -12.85
CA LEU A 16 -3.86 -0.40 -12.48
C LEU A 16 -2.71 -0.47 -11.47
N PHE A 17 -2.59 -1.56 -10.71
CA PHE A 17 -1.56 -1.69 -9.67
C PHE A 17 -0.14 -1.64 -10.23
N PRO A 18 0.23 -2.37 -11.32
CA PRO A 18 1.57 -2.26 -11.88
C PRO A 18 1.92 -0.84 -12.38
N VAL A 19 0.91 -0.10 -12.86
CA VAL A 19 1.09 1.30 -13.29
C VAL A 19 1.33 2.20 -12.08
N LEU A 20 0.52 2.03 -11.03
CA LEU A 20 0.66 2.76 -9.78
C LEU A 20 2.03 2.51 -9.13
N ASP A 21 2.46 1.25 -9.05
CA ASP A 21 3.75 0.86 -8.49
C ASP A 21 4.91 1.51 -9.24
N LYS A 22 4.83 1.54 -10.59
CA LYS A 22 5.83 2.22 -11.42
C LYS A 22 5.89 3.72 -11.11
N LEU A 23 4.75 4.40 -11.04
CA LEU A 23 4.69 5.83 -10.71
C LEU A 23 5.27 6.11 -9.32
N LEU A 24 5.02 5.23 -8.35
CA LEU A 24 5.59 5.35 -7.01
C LEU A 24 7.12 5.19 -7.03
N LEU A 25 7.62 4.19 -7.76
CA LEU A 25 9.06 3.97 -7.93
C LEU A 25 9.77 5.08 -8.69
N GLU A 26 9.06 5.83 -9.53
CA GLU A 26 9.58 7.04 -10.19
C GLU A 26 9.57 8.26 -9.24
N LEU A 27 8.52 8.40 -8.42
CA LEU A 27 8.36 9.53 -7.50
C LEU A 27 9.32 9.48 -6.31
N LEU A 28 9.39 8.35 -5.59
CA LEU A 28 10.09 8.27 -4.31
C LEU A 28 11.59 8.62 -4.40
N PRO A 29 12.36 8.18 -5.43
CA PRO A 29 13.76 8.56 -5.56
C PRO A 29 13.98 10.03 -5.93
N ALA A 30 12.95 10.71 -6.44
CA ALA A 30 13.04 12.12 -6.83
C ALA A 30 12.88 13.09 -5.65
N LEU A 31 12.44 12.59 -4.48
CA LEU A 31 12.20 13.41 -3.29
C LEU A 31 13.51 13.81 -2.57
N THR A 32 13.60 15.07 -2.15
CA THR A 32 14.69 15.54 -1.29
C THR A 32 14.54 15.05 0.14
N ALA A 33 15.63 15.11 0.93
CA ALA A 33 15.61 14.73 2.34
C ALA A 33 14.58 15.53 3.17
N GLU A 34 14.37 16.80 2.83
CA GLU A 34 13.37 17.66 3.47
C GLU A 34 11.95 17.23 3.10
N GLU A 35 11.72 16.88 1.83
CA GLU A 35 10.41 16.45 1.33
C GLU A 35 9.94 15.14 2.00
N TRP A 36 10.87 14.25 2.32
CA TRP A 36 10.56 13.03 3.10
C TRP A 36 9.94 13.33 4.48
N ASN A 37 10.22 14.49 5.07
CA ASN A 37 9.73 14.89 6.39
C ASN A 37 8.48 15.78 6.32
N LEU A 38 7.98 16.12 5.12
CA LEU A 38 6.78 16.93 4.98
C LEU A 38 5.53 16.18 5.47
N PRO A 39 4.58 16.88 6.12
CA PRO A 39 3.30 16.29 6.52
C PRO A 39 2.43 15.99 5.29
N THR A 40 1.57 15.01 5.42
CA THR A 40 0.63 14.61 4.36
C THR A 40 -0.80 15.08 4.70
N ILE A 41 -1.75 14.84 3.80
CA ILE A 41 -3.19 15.08 4.09
C ILE A 41 -3.63 14.27 5.32
N ALA A 42 -3.03 13.10 5.55
CA ALA A 42 -3.11 12.40 6.82
C ALA A 42 -2.20 13.13 7.83
N LYS A 43 -2.73 14.16 8.49
CA LYS A 43 -1.99 15.14 9.31
C LYS A 43 -0.99 14.59 10.33
N LEU A 44 -1.13 13.32 10.73
CA LEU A 44 -0.25 12.67 11.69
C LEU A 44 0.98 12.01 11.04
N TRP A 45 0.99 11.86 9.72
CA TRP A 45 1.98 11.07 8.98
C TRP A 45 2.75 11.97 8.01
N THR A 46 4.07 11.80 8.02
CA THR A 46 4.98 12.34 7.01
C THR A 46 4.95 11.50 5.74
N VAL A 47 5.57 12.00 4.67
CA VAL A 47 5.80 11.23 3.44
C VAL A 47 6.56 9.93 3.73
N LYS A 48 7.55 10.00 4.64
CA LYS A 48 8.29 8.83 5.13
C LYS A 48 7.39 7.80 5.82
N ASP A 49 6.48 8.24 6.68
CA ASP A 49 5.58 7.33 7.41
C ASP A 49 4.63 6.60 6.47
N ILE A 50 4.02 7.32 5.51
CA ILE A 50 3.17 6.70 4.47
C ILE A 50 3.98 5.69 3.67
N THR A 51 5.17 6.05 3.21
CA THR A 51 5.98 5.18 2.37
C THR A 51 6.41 3.92 3.11
N ALA A 52 6.83 4.05 4.37
CA ALA A 52 7.16 2.91 5.21
C ALA A 52 5.96 1.99 5.42
N HIS A 53 4.76 2.56 5.64
CA HIS A 53 3.52 1.81 5.76
C HIS A 53 3.16 1.03 4.49
N LEU A 54 3.30 1.66 3.31
CA LEU A 54 3.07 0.99 2.02
C LEU A 54 4.06 -0.16 1.79
N LEU A 55 5.34 0.05 2.12
CA LEU A 55 6.40 -0.96 1.96
C LEU A 55 6.24 -2.17 2.89
N ASP A 56 5.80 -1.93 4.13
CA ASP A 56 5.64 -2.95 5.18
C ASP A 56 4.70 -4.10 4.74
N GLY A 57 3.61 -3.79 4.02
CA GLY A 57 2.73 -4.80 3.43
C GLY A 57 3.46 -5.78 2.50
N ASN A 58 4.19 -5.24 1.53
CA ASN A 58 4.93 -6.03 0.56
C ASN A 58 6.08 -6.82 1.22
N LEU A 59 6.80 -6.20 2.15
CA LEU A 59 7.90 -6.85 2.85
C LEU A 59 7.42 -8.05 3.69
N ARG A 60 6.29 -7.90 4.41
CA ARG A 60 5.69 -9.02 5.14
C ARG A 60 5.28 -10.17 4.24
N MET A 61 4.66 -9.88 3.09
CA MET A 61 4.26 -10.90 2.13
C MET A 61 5.46 -11.64 1.54
N LEU A 62 6.51 -10.91 1.14
CA LEU A 62 7.74 -11.49 0.63
C LEU A 62 8.44 -12.36 1.68
N SER A 63 8.58 -11.84 2.91
CA SER A 63 9.17 -12.57 4.03
C SER A 63 8.41 -13.87 4.33
N ALA A 64 7.09 -13.78 4.50
CA ALA A 64 6.23 -14.94 4.77
C ALA A 64 6.28 -15.98 3.64
N SER A 65 6.32 -15.54 2.38
CA SER A 65 6.42 -16.43 1.23
C SER A 65 7.79 -17.11 1.13
N ARG A 66 8.88 -16.39 1.45
CA ARG A 66 10.24 -16.92 1.43
C ARG A 66 10.47 -17.94 2.53
N ASP A 67 10.04 -17.63 3.74
CA ASP A 67 10.33 -18.43 4.94
C ASP A 67 9.23 -19.45 5.24
N HIS A 68 8.21 -19.55 4.37
CA HIS A 68 7.00 -20.35 4.56
C HIS A 68 6.28 -20.09 5.90
N PHE A 69 6.51 -18.91 6.49
CA PHE A 69 5.94 -18.50 7.76
C PHE A 69 4.78 -17.54 7.54
N PHE A 70 3.60 -18.10 7.27
CA PHE A 70 2.36 -17.32 7.28
C PHE A 70 1.79 -17.30 8.69
N TRP A 71 1.54 -16.09 9.23
CA TRP A 71 0.86 -15.89 10.51
C TRP A 71 -0.49 -16.65 10.60
N ARG A 72 -1.10 -16.96 9.46
CA ARG A 72 -2.33 -17.76 9.32
C ARG A 72 -2.20 -19.23 9.77
N ASN A 73 -0.98 -19.75 9.95
CA ASN A 73 -0.72 -21.10 10.46
C ASN A 73 -0.44 -21.16 11.97
N ILE A 74 -0.51 -20.03 12.67
CA ILE A 74 -0.44 -20.03 14.14
C ILE A 74 -1.84 -20.39 14.66
N LYS A 75 -2.07 -21.67 15.00
CA LYS A 75 -3.16 -22.03 15.92
C LYS A 75 -2.81 -21.49 17.30
N GLY A 76 -3.11 -20.22 17.52
CA GLY A 76 -2.89 -19.54 18.78
C GLY A 76 -3.78 -18.32 18.82
N HIS A 77 -4.80 -18.40 19.68
CA HIS A 77 -5.69 -17.30 20.00
C HIS A 77 -4.92 -16.01 20.24
N CYS A 78 -5.31 -14.97 19.53
CA CYS A 78 -5.17 -13.59 19.95
C CYS A 78 -6.45 -12.84 19.52
N TYR A 79 -7.57 -13.23 20.13
CA TYR A 79 -8.56 -12.38 20.82
C TYR A 79 -9.25 -13.27 21.86
#